data_AF-A0A0C2N6C3-F1
#
_entry.id   AF-A0A0C2N6C3-F1
#
_cell.length_a   1.000
_cell.length_b   1.000
_cell.length_c   1.000
_cell.angle_alpha   90.00
_cell.angle_beta   90.00
_cell.angle_gamma   90.00
#
_symmetry.space_group_name_H-M   'P 1'
#
loop_
_entity.id
_entity.type
_entity.pdbx_description
1 polymer ?
#
loop_
_entity_poly.entity_id
_entity_poly.type
_entity_poly.pdbx_seq_one_letter_code
_entity_poly.pdbx_strand_id
1 'polypeptide(L)'
;MTLKHKGQTLKAKRKYEGDAYYKAAVLADKLKLDYTIIIEIYEESAECYLKIHDNRAFSCYQSAIDGYINKTIELCVVYGYKCERESHERKKSLEFYDRADELRHQNHISHSCVITKFEARKYEQNLSKAQEDLSKHFNRSTVQVENEYKALKEKADLLKRTNKYRGRAYYKIAEYAATYQKEHTDVIAWYEQSAECYLQIKDSRAFSCYQAEKIHKAIEYCVLNGYKCQTELGEKKKSSELYNKADKLRLKHNIPHTCVMTEFDPKQTDNTTQEAYICILKIILAVCKNCIDAFEKQDRYILDQTSQT
;
A
#
# COMPACT_ATOMS: atom_id res chain seq x y z
N MET A 1 -25.16 -22.48 31.44
CA MET A 1 -24.69 -21.17 30.92
C MET A 1 -25.44 -20.88 29.62
N THR A 2 -26.24 -19.81 29.56
CA THR A 2 -27.11 -19.50 28.40
C THR A 2 -26.34 -18.87 27.24
N LEU A 3 -26.86 -19.01 26.01
CA LEU A 3 -26.24 -18.46 24.79
C LEU A 3 -26.02 -16.93 24.87
N LYS A 4 -26.97 -16.20 25.48
CA LYS A 4 -26.86 -14.75 25.74
C LYS A 4 -25.61 -14.40 26.56
N HIS A 5 -25.31 -15.19 27.60
CA HIS A 5 -24.11 -14.98 28.42
C HIS A 5 -22.83 -15.28 27.63
N LYS A 6 -22.79 -16.39 26.87
CA LYS A 6 -21.65 -16.69 25.98
C LYS A 6 -21.39 -15.56 24.96
N GLY A 7 -22.45 -14.99 24.38
CA GLY A 7 -22.35 -13.84 23.47
C GLY A 7 -21.79 -12.58 24.15
N GLN A 8 -22.21 -12.28 25.38
CA GLN A 8 -21.67 -11.16 26.16
C GLN A 8 -20.18 -11.35 26.49
N THR A 9 -19.76 -12.55 26.91
CA THR A 9 -18.35 -12.85 27.20
C THR A 9 -17.48 -12.76 25.93
N LEU A 10 -17.96 -13.25 24.79
CA LEU A 10 -17.27 -13.10 23.49
C LEU A 10 -17.15 -11.63 23.06
N LYS A 11 -18.21 -10.83 23.27
CA LYS A 11 -18.17 -9.38 22.98
C LYS A 11 -17.15 -8.65 23.85
N ALA A 12 -17.08 -8.97 25.15
CA ALA A 12 -16.12 -8.39 26.07
C ALA A 12 -14.67 -8.76 25.72
N LYS A 13 -14.41 -10.02 25.36
CA LYS A 13 -13.07 -10.48 24.94
C LYS A 13 -12.57 -9.74 23.69
N ARG A 14 -13.37 -9.68 22.62
CA ARG A 14 -13.02 -8.96 21.39
C ARG A 14 -12.80 -7.47 21.59
N LYS A 15 -13.55 -6.84 22.50
CA LYS A 15 -13.33 -5.44 22.89
C LYS A 15 -11.95 -5.24 23.52
N TYR A 16 -11.54 -6.11 24.44
CA TYR A 16 -10.23 -6.03 25.09
C TYR A 16 -9.07 -6.26 24.10
N GLU A 17 -9.22 -7.18 23.16
CA GLU A 17 -8.25 -7.41 22.07
C GLU A 17 -8.06 -6.13 21.23
N GLY A 18 -9.15 -5.50 20.78
CA GLY A 18 -9.10 -4.22 20.06
C GLY A 18 -8.42 -3.09 20.84
N ASP A 19 -8.74 -2.95 22.13
CA ASP A 19 -8.14 -1.95 23.02
C ASP A 19 -6.62 -2.15 23.22
N ALA A 20 -6.13 -3.40 23.16
CA ALA A 20 -4.72 -3.74 23.28
C ALA A 20 -3.95 -3.40 22.00
N TYR A 21 -4.47 -3.78 20.84
CA TYR A 21 -3.88 -3.45 19.54
C TYR A 21 -3.80 -1.94 19.33
N TYR A 22 -4.87 -1.19 19.61
CA TYR A 22 -4.87 0.27 19.47
C TYR A 22 -3.71 0.94 20.23
N LYS A 23 -3.45 0.50 21.46
CA LYS A 23 -2.33 1.01 22.29
C LYS A 23 -0.96 0.65 21.72
N ALA A 24 -0.82 -0.53 21.12
CA ALA A 24 0.42 -0.94 20.47
C ALA A 24 0.71 -0.11 19.20
N ALA A 25 -0.31 0.23 18.40
CA ALA A 25 -0.16 1.08 17.23
C ALA A 25 0.29 2.51 17.61
N VAL A 26 -0.35 3.12 18.62
CA VAL A 26 0.04 4.44 19.16
C VAL A 26 1.49 4.43 19.69
N LEU A 27 1.93 3.34 20.32
CA LEU A 27 3.31 3.22 20.79
C LEU A 27 4.31 3.06 19.63
N ALA A 28 3.97 2.27 18.61
CA ALA A 28 4.80 2.07 17.41
C ALA A 28 5.00 3.39 16.64
N ASP A 29 3.94 4.20 16.52
CA ASP A 29 3.98 5.53 15.89
C ASP A 29 4.88 6.50 16.67
N LYS A 30 4.72 6.56 18.00
CA LYS A 30 5.59 7.36 18.88
C LYS A 30 7.08 6.97 18.77
N LEU A 31 7.37 5.70 18.51
CA LEU A 31 8.73 5.18 18.32
C LEU A 31 9.25 5.35 16.88
N LYS A 32 8.45 5.91 15.96
CA LYS A 32 8.76 6.05 14.53
C LYS A 32 9.22 4.73 13.90
N LEU A 33 8.51 3.65 14.23
CA LEU A 33 8.68 2.36 13.56
C LEU A 33 8.23 2.47 12.10
N ASP A 34 8.44 1.41 11.32
CA ASP A 34 7.94 1.39 9.95
C ASP A 34 6.42 1.62 9.92
N TYR A 35 6.00 2.55 9.07
CA TYR A 35 4.61 2.99 8.95
C TYR A 35 3.66 1.83 8.62
N THR A 36 4.11 0.82 7.91
CA THR A 36 3.29 -0.35 7.57
C THR A 36 3.03 -1.25 8.78
N ILE A 37 3.97 -1.36 9.74
CA ILE A 37 3.74 -2.01 11.05
C ILE A 37 2.66 -1.24 11.82
N ILE A 38 2.75 0.09 11.85
CA ILE A 38 1.81 0.95 12.58
C ILE A 38 0.39 0.79 12.02
N ILE A 39 0.27 0.75 10.69
CA ILE A 39 -1.00 0.59 9.95
C ILE A 39 -1.67 -0.75 10.27
N GLU A 40 -0.94 -1.86 10.23
CA GLU A 40 -1.50 -3.19 10.48
C GLU A 40 -2.04 -3.36 11.89
N ILE A 41 -1.35 -2.81 12.88
CA ILE A 41 -1.79 -2.90 14.27
C ILE A 41 -3.09 -2.09 14.46
N TYR A 42 -3.27 -0.98 13.72
CA TYR A 42 -4.57 -0.30 13.65
C TYR A 42 -5.62 -1.14 12.91
N GLU A 43 -5.28 -1.87 11.84
CA GLU A 43 -6.22 -2.76 11.13
C GLU A 43 -6.68 -3.96 11.98
N GLU A 44 -5.77 -4.63 12.70
CA GLU A 44 -6.12 -5.71 13.65
C GLU A 44 -7.04 -5.19 14.77
N SER A 45 -6.76 -3.98 15.30
CA SER A 45 -7.64 -3.29 16.25
C SER A 45 -9.04 -3.03 15.65
N ALA A 46 -9.08 -2.55 14.40
CA ALA A 46 -10.33 -2.24 13.70
C ALA A 46 -11.19 -3.50 13.46
N GLU A 47 -10.58 -4.62 13.07
CA GLU A 47 -11.30 -5.89 12.92
C GLU A 47 -11.93 -6.37 14.22
N CYS A 48 -11.20 -6.29 15.34
CA CYS A 48 -11.72 -6.66 16.67
C CYS A 48 -12.97 -5.85 17.04
N TYR A 49 -12.98 -4.55 16.75
CA TYR A 49 -14.14 -3.67 16.95
C TYR A 49 -15.27 -3.92 15.95
N LEU A 50 -14.95 -4.18 14.67
CA LEU A 50 -15.94 -4.46 13.62
C LEU A 50 -16.74 -5.74 13.94
N LYS A 51 -16.03 -6.79 14.41
CA LYS A 51 -16.58 -8.08 14.88
C LYS A 51 -17.52 -7.99 16.09
N ILE A 52 -17.73 -6.79 16.65
CA ILE A 52 -18.67 -6.49 17.75
C ILE A 52 -19.57 -5.27 17.50
N HIS A 53 -19.51 -4.71 16.28
CA HIS A 53 -20.16 -3.46 15.85
C HIS A 53 -19.84 -2.25 16.75
N ASP A 54 -18.58 -2.10 17.15
CA ASP A 54 -18.07 -0.96 17.93
C ASP A 54 -17.53 0.12 16.98
N ASN A 55 -17.94 1.38 17.18
CA ASN A 55 -17.64 2.49 16.28
C ASN A 55 -16.15 2.87 16.24
N ARG A 56 -15.35 2.44 17.23
CA ARG A 56 -13.90 2.70 17.29
C ARG A 56 -13.13 2.02 16.16
N ALA A 57 -13.72 1.04 15.47
CA ALA A 57 -13.19 0.51 14.20
C ALA A 57 -12.89 1.63 13.19
N PHE A 58 -13.78 2.64 13.11
CA PHE A 58 -13.61 3.78 12.20
C PHE A 58 -12.38 4.62 12.58
N SER A 59 -12.19 4.93 13.87
CA SER A 59 -11.03 5.67 14.35
C SER A 59 -9.71 4.96 14.03
N CYS A 60 -9.67 3.64 14.18
CA CYS A 60 -8.50 2.84 13.82
C CYS A 60 -8.21 2.88 12.30
N TYR A 61 -9.24 2.69 11.47
CA TYR A 61 -9.08 2.85 10.02
C TYR A 61 -8.68 4.27 9.60
N GLN A 62 -9.08 5.30 10.33
CA GLN A 62 -8.64 6.68 10.08
C GLN A 62 -7.15 6.84 10.37
N SER A 63 -6.67 6.41 11.56
CA SER A 63 -5.25 6.49 11.90
C SER A 63 -4.34 5.72 10.94
N ALA A 64 -4.82 4.59 10.39
CA ALA A 64 -4.13 3.88 9.32
C ALA A 64 -4.04 4.69 8.01
N ILE A 65 -5.11 5.40 7.61
CA ILE A 65 -5.11 6.30 6.44
C ILE A 65 -4.11 7.45 6.64
N ASP A 66 -4.08 8.04 7.83
CA ASP A 66 -3.23 9.18 8.19
C ASP A 66 -1.74 8.79 8.09
N GLY A 67 -1.38 7.58 8.55
CA GLY A 67 -0.05 7.00 8.34
C GLY A 67 0.36 6.93 6.87
N TYR A 68 -0.53 6.44 6.00
CA TYR A 68 -0.30 6.47 4.55
C TYR A 68 -0.21 7.90 3.98
N ILE A 69 -0.93 8.89 4.52
CA ILE A 69 -0.89 10.29 4.01
C ILE A 69 0.50 10.89 4.25
N ASN A 70 1.03 10.74 5.46
CA ASN A 70 2.38 11.20 5.80
C ASN A 70 3.45 10.61 4.87
N LYS A 71 3.35 9.32 4.53
CA LYS A 71 4.29 8.68 3.60
C LYS A 71 4.17 9.22 2.16
N THR A 72 2.96 9.47 1.66
CA THR A 72 2.79 10.07 0.33
C THR A 72 3.38 11.47 0.26
N ILE A 73 3.21 12.30 1.30
CA ILE A 73 3.81 13.65 1.36
C ILE A 73 5.34 13.56 1.28
N GLU A 74 5.97 12.65 2.02
CA GLU A 74 7.42 12.40 1.95
C GLU A 74 7.86 12.02 0.52
N LEU A 75 7.15 11.08 -0.12
CA LEU A 75 7.46 10.62 -1.48
C LEU A 75 7.28 11.75 -2.52
N CYS A 76 6.25 12.58 -2.41
CA CYS A 76 6.06 13.74 -3.28
C CYS A 76 7.25 14.71 -3.19
N VAL A 77 7.75 15.02 -1.98
CA VAL A 77 8.94 15.88 -1.82
C VAL A 77 10.19 15.23 -2.44
N VAL A 78 10.40 13.92 -2.20
CA VAL A 78 11.55 13.20 -2.77
C VAL A 78 11.49 13.15 -4.30
N TYR A 79 10.33 12.91 -4.90
CA TYR A 79 10.18 12.85 -6.36
C TYR A 79 10.22 14.23 -7.01
N GLY A 80 9.68 15.27 -6.36
CA GLY A 80 9.86 16.64 -6.81
C GLY A 80 11.35 17.00 -6.92
N TYR A 81 12.13 16.69 -5.88
CA TYR A 81 13.58 16.89 -5.90
C TYR A 81 14.27 16.13 -7.04
N LYS A 82 13.90 14.87 -7.30
CA LYS A 82 14.44 14.11 -8.44
C LYS A 82 14.08 14.73 -9.79
N CYS A 83 12.83 15.10 -10.02
CA CYS A 83 12.41 15.76 -11.27
C CYS A 83 13.18 17.07 -11.51
N GLU A 84 13.44 17.85 -10.45
CA GLU A 84 14.19 19.11 -10.54
C GLU A 84 15.68 18.89 -10.85
N ARG A 85 16.31 17.92 -10.17
CA ARG A 85 17.76 17.71 -10.17
C ARG A 85 18.27 16.75 -11.23
N GLU A 86 17.53 15.67 -11.49
CA GLU A 86 17.92 14.57 -12.37
C GLU A 86 17.29 14.71 -13.77
N SER A 87 16.02 15.14 -13.85
CA SER A 87 15.28 15.28 -15.11
C SER A 87 15.25 16.71 -15.67
N HIS A 88 15.65 17.70 -14.86
CA HIS A 88 15.51 19.14 -15.13
C HIS A 88 14.08 19.61 -15.48
N GLU A 89 13.07 18.80 -15.16
CA GLU A 89 11.65 19.08 -15.41
C GLU A 89 11.08 19.94 -14.28
N ARG A 90 11.56 21.19 -14.16
CA ARG A 90 11.20 22.12 -13.09
C ARG A 90 9.68 22.33 -12.92
N LYS A 91 8.90 22.18 -14.00
CA LYS A 91 7.43 22.22 -13.93
C LYS A 91 6.87 21.01 -13.15
N LYS A 92 7.29 19.79 -13.47
CA LYS A 92 6.82 18.58 -12.77
C LYS A 92 7.32 18.51 -11.33
N SER A 93 8.52 19.04 -11.05
CA SER A 93 8.99 19.12 -9.65
C SER A 93 8.11 20.03 -8.80
N LEU A 94 7.70 21.18 -9.34
CA LEU A 94 6.73 22.06 -8.69
C LEU A 94 5.38 21.35 -8.52
N GLU A 95 4.86 20.67 -9.54
CA GLU A 95 3.62 19.88 -9.42
C GLU A 95 3.70 18.84 -8.28
N PHE A 96 4.86 18.19 -8.06
CA PHE A 96 5.07 17.28 -6.92
C PHE A 96 5.18 18.00 -5.56
N TYR A 97 5.87 19.15 -5.48
CA TYR A 97 5.97 19.92 -4.24
C TYR A 97 4.62 20.54 -3.85
N ASP A 98 3.93 21.16 -4.81
CA ASP A 98 2.58 21.71 -4.66
C ASP A 98 1.61 20.62 -4.21
N ARG A 99 1.71 19.40 -4.77
CA ARG A 99 0.91 18.25 -4.33
C ARG A 99 1.24 17.81 -2.91
N ALA A 100 2.51 17.88 -2.49
CA ALA A 100 2.88 17.61 -1.10
C ALA A 100 2.21 18.63 -0.16
N ASP A 101 2.29 19.92 -0.46
CA ASP A 101 1.70 20.97 0.36
C ASP A 101 0.16 21.02 0.31
N GLU A 102 -0.45 20.63 -0.80
CA GLU A 102 -1.90 20.40 -0.92
C GLU A 102 -2.36 19.26 -0.01
N LEU A 103 -1.68 18.10 -0.06
CA LEU A 103 -1.96 16.97 0.82
C LEU A 103 -1.80 17.34 2.30
N ARG A 104 -0.84 18.21 2.64
CA ARG A 104 -0.68 18.74 3.99
C ARG A 104 -1.83 19.64 4.40
N HIS A 105 -2.22 20.59 3.55
CA HIS A 105 -3.34 21.50 3.83
C HIS A 105 -4.65 20.74 4.01
N GLN A 106 -4.95 19.80 3.11
CA GLN A 106 -6.16 18.97 3.15
C GLN A 106 -6.28 18.11 4.40
N ASN A 107 -5.16 17.74 5.03
CA ASN A 107 -5.12 16.89 6.22
C ASN A 107 -4.60 17.64 7.46
N HIS A 108 -4.48 18.96 7.39
CA HIS A 108 -4.02 19.86 8.46
C HIS A 108 -2.64 19.51 9.08
N ILE A 109 -1.70 19.01 8.26
CA ILE A 109 -0.37 18.54 8.69
C ILE A 109 0.67 19.68 8.64
N SER A 110 0.94 20.28 9.78
CA SER A 110 1.98 21.32 9.93
C SER A 110 3.40 20.83 9.56
N HIS A 111 4.28 21.75 9.13
CA HIS A 111 5.74 21.54 9.13
C HIS A 111 6.48 22.69 9.78
N SER A 112 7.69 22.35 10.22
CA SER A 112 8.86 23.23 10.13
C SER A 112 9.86 22.61 9.14
N CYS A 113 10.38 23.39 8.19
CA CYS A 113 11.50 22.96 7.36
C CYS A 113 12.80 23.12 8.14
N VAL A 114 13.61 22.05 8.22
CA VAL A 114 14.89 22.04 8.96
C VAL A 114 15.93 22.94 8.29
N ILE A 115 15.92 23.03 6.96
CA ILE A 115 16.78 23.92 6.17
C ILE A 115 15.88 24.83 5.34
N THR A 116 15.84 26.12 5.68
CA THR A 116 15.06 27.15 4.98
C THR A 116 15.92 28.09 4.14
N LYS A 117 17.25 28.08 4.32
CA LYS A 117 18.22 28.86 3.55
C LYS A 117 19.48 28.04 3.29
N PHE A 118 19.88 27.94 2.02
CA PHE A 118 21.18 27.39 1.62
C PHE A 118 22.22 28.52 1.58
N GLU A 119 23.28 28.40 2.37
CA GLU A 119 24.38 29.38 2.40
C GLU A 119 25.59 28.84 1.63
N ALA A 120 25.69 29.17 0.33
CA ALA A 120 26.77 28.71 -0.54
C ALA A 120 28.18 28.93 0.05
N ARG A 121 28.39 30.06 0.76
CA ARG A 121 29.64 30.42 1.45
C ARG A 121 30.12 29.37 2.47
N LYS A 122 29.23 28.54 3.04
CA LYS A 122 29.62 27.43 3.93
C LYS A 122 30.35 26.29 3.22
N TYR A 123 30.30 26.26 1.88
CA TYR A 123 30.77 25.18 1.02
C TYR A 123 31.77 25.62 -0.06
N GLU A 124 31.84 26.92 -0.34
CA GLU A 124 32.60 27.57 -1.43
C GLU A 124 34.10 27.23 -1.46
N GLN A 125 34.71 26.95 -0.31
CA GLN A 125 36.11 26.50 -0.17
C GLN A 125 36.23 25.08 0.41
N ASN A 126 35.12 24.40 0.67
CA ASN A 126 35.12 23.09 1.30
C ASN A 126 34.15 22.13 0.59
N LEU A 127 34.53 21.78 -0.64
CA LEU A 127 33.90 20.72 -1.43
C LEU A 127 33.85 19.38 -0.69
N SER A 128 34.84 19.09 0.17
CA SER A 128 34.84 17.89 1.01
C SER A 128 33.67 17.92 2.01
N LYS A 129 33.43 19.05 2.70
CA LYS A 129 32.26 19.24 3.57
C LYS A 129 30.94 19.25 2.80
N ALA A 130 30.91 19.83 1.60
CA ALA A 130 29.74 19.77 0.74
C ALA A 130 29.42 18.32 0.34
N GLN A 131 30.44 17.53 -0.01
CA GLN A 131 30.31 16.11 -0.25
C GLN A 131 29.99 15.34 1.02
N GLU A 132 30.50 15.71 2.19
CA GLU A 132 30.20 15.03 3.46
C GLU A 132 28.72 15.26 3.86
N ASP A 133 28.23 16.49 3.75
CA ASP A 133 26.83 16.85 3.99
C ASP A 133 25.88 16.28 2.91
N LEU A 134 26.31 16.18 1.64
CA LEU A 134 25.54 15.52 0.58
C LEU A 134 25.58 13.98 0.66
N SER A 135 26.70 13.40 1.13
CA SER A 135 26.86 11.95 1.34
C SER A 135 26.12 11.47 2.58
N LYS A 136 25.86 12.36 3.55
CA LYS A 136 24.85 12.15 4.59
C LYS A 136 23.42 12.04 4.00
N HIS A 137 23.21 12.31 2.70
CA HIS A 137 21.87 12.47 2.12
C HIS A 137 21.48 11.69 0.81
N PHE A 138 22.31 11.36 -0.21
CA PHE A 138 21.72 10.95 -1.54
C PHE A 138 22.21 9.76 -2.44
N ASN A 139 23.51 9.55 -2.73
CA ASN A 139 23.91 9.02 -4.07
C ASN A 139 23.77 7.50 -4.38
N ARG A 140 23.25 7.12 -5.58
CA ARG A 140 23.40 5.80 -6.28
C ARG A 140 23.01 5.86 -7.78
N SER A 141 23.78 5.29 -8.73
CA SER A 141 23.53 5.37 -10.20
C SER A 141 22.88 4.12 -10.82
N THR A 142 22.24 4.18 -12.01
CA THR A 142 21.51 3.03 -12.61
C THR A 142 22.40 1.83 -13.01
N VAL A 143 23.59 2.06 -13.58
CA VAL A 143 24.54 0.97 -13.90
C VAL A 143 25.19 0.43 -12.63
N GLN A 144 25.49 1.30 -11.66
CA GLN A 144 25.85 0.86 -10.30
C GLN A 144 24.71 0.03 -9.71
N VAL A 145 23.46 0.37 -10.02
CA VAL A 145 22.27 -0.26 -9.43
C VAL A 145 22.04 -1.67 -9.95
N GLU A 146 22.11 -1.87 -11.27
CA GLU A 146 22.01 -3.20 -11.87
C GLU A 146 23.16 -4.12 -11.37
N ASN A 147 24.36 -3.58 -11.22
CA ASN A 147 25.53 -4.28 -10.67
C ASN A 147 25.37 -4.61 -9.17
N GLU A 148 24.83 -3.69 -8.38
CA GLU A 148 24.56 -3.90 -6.96
C GLU A 148 23.40 -4.87 -6.72
N TYR A 149 22.35 -4.86 -7.55
CA TYR A 149 21.28 -5.86 -7.54
C TYR A 149 21.85 -7.26 -7.80
N LYS A 150 22.69 -7.39 -8.84
CA LYS A 150 23.37 -8.64 -9.18
C LYS A 150 24.30 -9.11 -8.06
N ALA A 151 25.13 -8.21 -7.52
CA ALA A 151 26.03 -8.52 -6.40
C ALA A 151 25.28 -8.85 -5.10
N LEU A 152 24.14 -8.21 -4.83
CA LEU A 152 23.26 -8.56 -3.70
C LEU A 152 22.66 -9.96 -3.89
N LYS A 153 22.20 -10.30 -5.10
CA LYS A 153 21.69 -11.63 -5.44
C LYS A 153 22.75 -12.72 -5.28
N GLU A 154 23.93 -12.54 -5.87
CA GLU A 154 25.07 -13.46 -5.72
C GLU A 154 25.48 -13.61 -4.23
N LYS A 155 25.46 -12.52 -3.46
CA LYS A 155 25.72 -12.55 -2.01
C LYS A 155 24.63 -13.26 -1.21
N ALA A 156 23.35 -13.11 -1.58
CA ALA A 156 22.25 -13.84 -0.97
C ALA A 156 22.38 -15.35 -1.19
N ASP A 157 22.72 -15.75 -2.42
CA ASP A 157 22.92 -17.15 -2.78
C ASP A 157 24.20 -17.75 -2.15
N LEU A 158 25.26 -16.95 -1.93
CA LEU A 158 26.42 -17.37 -1.13
C LEU A 158 26.04 -17.58 0.35
N LEU A 159 25.27 -16.65 0.93
CA LEU A 159 24.76 -16.73 2.31
C LEU A 159 23.69 -17.82 2.50
N LYS A 160 23.11 -18.35 1.41
CA LYS A 160 22.15 -19.47 1.43
C LYS A 160 22.71 -20.73 2.10
N ARG A 161 24.04 -20.88 2.11
CA ARG A 161 24.77 -21.96 2.80
C ARG A 161 24.88 -21.78 4.32
N THR A 162 24.54 -20.60 4.85
CA THR A 162 24.52 -20.31 6.30
C THR A 162 23.16 -19.70 6.69
N ASN A 163 22.23 -20.57 7.11
CA ASN A 163 20.80 -20.24 7.35
C ASN A 163 20.53 -18.95 8.14
N LYS A 164 21.45 -18.52 9.02
CA LYS A 164 21.29 -17.38 9.93
C LYS A 164 21.15 -15.99 9.26
N TYR A 165 21.58 -15.81 8.01
CA TYR A 165 21.62 -14.47 7.36
C TYR A 165 20.87 -14.36 6.02
N ARG A 166 20.28 -15.47 5.56
CA ARG A 166 19.68 -15.63 4.23
C ARG A 166 18.50 -14.68 3.98
N GLY A 167 17.55 -14.58 4.92
CA GLY A 167 16.37 -13.71 4.77
C GLY A 167 16.70 -12.23 4.60
N ARG A 168 17.69 -11.72 5.35
CA ARG A 168 18.13 -10.33 5.26
C ARG A 168 18.72 -9.96 3.90
N ALA A 169 19.27 -10.93 3.17
CA ALA A 169 19.78 -10.69 1.84
C ALA A 169 18.63 -10.61 0.82
N TYR A 170 17.65 -11.52 0.88
CA TYR A 170 16.46 -11.47 0.02
C TYR A 170 15.58 -10.24 0.27
N TYR A 171 15.39 -9.80 1.52
CA TYR A 171 14.65 -8.55 1.83
C TYR A 171 15.22 -7.35 1.08
N LYS A 172 16.54 -7.19 1.15
CA LYS A 172 17.27 -6.11 0.49
C LYS A 172 17.24 -6.19 -1.03
N ILE A 173 17.01 -7.37 -1.60
CA ILE A 173 16.83 -7.55 -3.05
C ILE A 173 15.41 -7.13 -3.44
N ALA A 174 14.40 -7.45 -2.61
CA ALA A 174 13.00 -7.09 -2.83
C ALA A 174 12.76 -5.56 -2.75
N GLU A 175 13.26 -4.90 -1.70
CA GLU A 175 13.22 -3.42 -1.57
C GLU A 175 13.83 -2.74 -2.79
N TYR A 176 14.89 -3.34 -3.32
CA TYR A 176 15.65 -2.81 -4.43
C TYR A 176 14.95 -3.02 -5.78
N ALA A 177 14.47 -4.23 -6.04
CA ALA A 177 13.67 -4.55 -7.21
C ALA A 177 12.43 -3.65 -7.31
N ALA A 178 11.76 -3.38 -6.17
CA ALA A 178 10.64 -2.44 -6.08
C ALA A 178 11.07 -1.00 -6.41
N THR A 179 12.18 -0.54 -5.85
CA THR A 179 12.71 0.83 -6.06
C THR A 179 13.05 1.11 -7.54
N TYR A 180 13.47 0.09 -8.28
CA TYR A 180 13.89 0.20 -9.68
C TYR A 180 12.96 -0.52 -10.67
N GLN A 181 11.67 -0.63 -10.33
CA GLN A 181 10.58 -1.03 -11.23
C GLN A 181 10.81 -2.35 -11.97
N LYS A 182 11.36 -3.38 -11.29
CA LYS A 182 11.37 -4.75 -11.82
C LYS A 182 9.96 -5.35 -11.75
N GLU A 183 9.74 -6.44 -12.49
CA GLU A 183 8.47 -7.15 -12.56
C GLU A 183 7.89 -7.43 -11.16
N HIS A 184 6.60 -7.14 -10.97
CA HIS A 184 5.95 -7.19 -9.66
C HIS A 184 5.99 -8.60 -9.04
N THR A 185 5.97 -9.64 -9.88
CA THR A 185 6.15 -11.04 -9.47
C THR A 185 7.51 -11.32 -8.86
N ASP A 186 8.58 -10.70 -9.37
CA ASP A 186 9.94 -10.84 -8.81
C ASP A 186 10.02 -10.14 -7.44
N VAL A 187 9.42 -8.95 -7.32
CA VAL A 187 9.38 -8.20 -6.06
C VAL A 187 8.68 -9.01 -4.96
N ILE A 188 7.50 -9.58 -5.25
CA ILE A 188 6.78 -10.46 -4.32
C ILE A 188 7.63 -11.69 -3.97
N ALA A 189 8.15 -12.40 -4.97
CA ALA A 189 8.93 -13.63 -4.74
C ALA A 189 10.17 -13.40 -3.85
N TRP A 190 10.81 -12.23 -3.93
CA TRP A 190 11.92 -11.89 -3.04
C TRP A 190 11.47 -11.53 -1.62
N TYR A 191 10.33 -10.87 -1.44
CA TYR A 191 9.75 -10.67 -0.11
C TYR A 191 9.28 -11.99 0.53
N GLU A 192 8.66 -12.88 -0.23
CA GLU A 192 8.27 -14.22 0.24
C GLU A 192 9.48 -15.05 0.65
N GLN A 193 10.51 -15.19 -0.21
CA GLN A 193 11.73 -15.91 0.14
C GLN A 193 12.47 -15.27 1.32
N SER A 194 12.42 -13.95 1.47
CA SER A 194 12.91 -13.26 2.67
C SER A 194 12.15 -13.71 3.92
N ALA A 195 10.82 -13.70 3.86
CA ALA A 195 9.94 -14.03 4.97
C ALA A 195 10.10 -15.49 5.43
N GLU A 196 10.11 -16.44 4.50
CA GLU A 196 10.36 -17.86 4.79
C GLU A 196 11.67 -18.06 5.56
N CYS A 197 12.74 -17.41 5.12
CA CYS A 197 14.06 -17.54 5.74
C CYS A 197 14.07 -16.97 7.16
N TYR A 198 13.33 -15.89 7.41
CA TYR A 198 13.16 -15.33 8.75
C TYR A 198 12.27 -16.21 9.63
N LEU A 199 11.18 -16.77 9.11
CA LEU A 199 10.31 -17.71 9.84
C LEU A 199 11.07 -18.96 10.30
N GLN A 200 11.95 -19.52 9.46
CA GLN A 200 12.79 -20.69 9.79
C GLN A 200 13.68 -20.47 11.02
N ILE A 201 14.15 -19.23 11.25
CA ILE A 201 14.95 -18.85 12.42
C ILE A 201 14.13 -18.10 13.48
N LYS A 202 12.80 -18.07 13.34
CA LYS A 202 11.82 -17.40 14.23
C LYS A 202 12.08 -15.90 14.42
N ASP A 203 12.49 -15.23 13.35
CA ASP A 203 12.81 -13.80 13.31
C ASP A 203 11.60 -12.98 12.84
N SER A 204 11.29 -11.91 13.57
CA SER A 204 10.09 -11.09 13.34
C SER A 204 10.12 -10.28 12.05
N ARG A 205 11.28 -10.14 11.38
CA ARG A 205 11.38 -9.42 10.10
C ARG A 205 10.67 -10.12 8.94
N ALA A 206 10.21 -11.36 9.14
CA ALA A 206 9.25 -11.98 8.24
C ALA A 206 8.01 -11.11 8.03
N PHE A 207 7.49 -10.51 9.11
CA PHE A 207 6.32 -9.62 9.06
C PHE A 207 6.55 -8.42 8.14
N SER A 208 7.73 -7.78 8.22
CA SER A 208 8.11 -6.63 7.37
C SER A 208 8.11 -6.92 5.87
N CYS A 209 8.33 -8.17 5.48
CA CYS A 209 8.27 -8.59 4.08
C CYS A 209 6.84 -8.59 3.55
N TYR A 210 5.88 -9.00 4.38
CA TYR A 210 4.47 -9.10 4.00
C TYR A 210 3.77 -7.73 3.91
N GLN A 211 4.42 -6.61 4.29
CA GLN A 211 3.73 -5.31 4.43
C GLN A 211 3.73 -4.47 3.15
N ALA A 212 4.77 -4.56 2.31
CA ALA A 212 4.79 -3.91 1.00
C ALA A 212 3.68 -4.47 0.07
N GLU A 213 3.37 -5.76 0.25
CA GLU A 213 2.22 -6.46 -0.32
C GLU A 213 0.87 -5.76 0.02
N LYS A 214 0.80 -5.04 1.15
CA LYS A 214 -0.47 -4.57 1.73
C LYS A 214 -1.04 -3.31 1.11
N ILE A 215 -0.28 -2.50 0.37
CA ILE A 215 -0.88 -1.36 -0.36
C ILE A 215 -1.76 -1.84 -1.51
N HIS A 216 -1.26 -2.82 -2.28
CA HIS A 216 -2.04 -3.45 -3.34
C HIS A 216 -3.24 -4.20 -2.74
N LYS A 217 -3.01 -5.02 -1.70
CA LYS A 217 -4.11 -5.66 -0.95
C LYS A 217 -5.09 -4.65 -0.36
N ALA A 218 -4.69 -3.45 0.06
CA ALA A 218 -5.59 -2.45 0.65
C ALA A 218 -6.53 -1.83 -0.40
N ILE A 219 -6.06 -1.63 -1.64
CA ILE A 219 -6.90 -1.19 -2.76
C ILE A 219 -7.88 -2.31 -3.13
N GLU A 220 -7.37 -3.53 -3.33
CA GLU A 220 -8.18 -4.74 -3.53
C GLU A 220 -9.22 -4.93 -2.42
N TYR A 221 -8.84 -4.75 -1.16
CA TYR A 221 -9.71 -4.88 0.01
C TYR A 221 -10.80 -3.81 0.02
N CYS A 222 -10.49 -2.56 -0.33
CA CYS A 222 -11.50 -1.51 -0.43
C CYS A 222 -12.51 -1.82 -1.56
N VAL A 223 -12.08 -2.38 -2.69
CA VAL A 223 -12.95 -2.82 -3.79
C VAL A 223 -13.81 -4.02 -3.36
N LEU A 224 -13.20 -5.10 -2.85
CA LEU A 224 -13.89 -6.32 -2.45
C LEU A 224 -14.88 -6.09 -1.30
N ASN A 225 -14.54 -5.29 -0.29
CA ASN A 225 -15.45 -5.00 0.81
C ASN A 225 -16.49 -3.93 0.44
N GLY A 226 -16.17 -3.03 -0.49
CA GLY A 226 -17.16 -2.17 -1.14
C GLY A 226 -18.27 -3.00 -1.80
N TYR A 227 -17.89 -4.07 -2.52
CA TYR A 227 -18.83 -5.01 -3.12
C TYR A 227 -19.69 -5.72 -2.09
N LYS A 228 -19.09 -6.38 -1.09
CA LYS A 228 -19.83 -7.09 -0.02
C LYS A 228 -20.78 -6.17 0.76
N CYS A 229 -20.38 -4.92 1.02
CA CYS A 229 -21.27 -3.94 1.64
C CYS A 229 -22.50 -3.64 0.78
N GLN A 230 -22.38 -3.66 -0.55
CA GLN A 230 -23.50 -3.44 -1.48
C GLN A 230 -24.40 -4.68 -1.60
N THR A 231 -23.82 -5.86 -1.82
CA THR A 231 -24.55 -7.08 -2.19
C THR A 231 -25.00 -7.93 -1.00
N GLU A 232 -24.17 -8.08 0.04
CA GLU A 232 -24.48 -8.91 1.21
C GLU A 232 -25.20 -8.12 2.32
N LEU A 233 -24.84 -6.84 2.51
CA LEU A 233 -25.36 -6.01 3.61
C LEU A 233 -26.42 -4.97 3.20
N GLY A 234 -26.58 -4.69 1.90
CA GLY A 234 -27.46 -3.62 1.40
C GLY A 234 -27.01 -2.19 1.75
N GLU A 235 -25.82 -2.03 2.32
CA GLU A 235 -25.25 -0.79 2.88
C GLU A 235 -24.59 0.07 1.78
N LYS A 236 -25.41 0.49 0.81
CA LYS A 236 -24.99 1.22 -0.41
C LYS A 236 -24.14 2.47 -0.14
N LYS A 237 -24.38 3.15 0.99
CA LYS A 237 -23.58 4.33 1.41
C LYS A 237 -22.14 3.94 1.80
N LYS A 238 -21.98 2.95 2.68
CA LYS A 238 -20.66 2.46 3.13
C LYS A 238 -19.88 1.81 1.99
N SER A 239 -20.58 1.07 1.12
CA SER A 239 -20.02 0.56 -0.13
C SER A 239 -19.40 1.69 -0.98
N SER A 240 -20.16 2.76 -1.21
CA SER A 240 -19.69 3.91 -2.00
C SER A 240 -18.55 4.67 -1.30
N GLU A 241 -18.53 4.74 0.04
CA GLU A 241 -17.39 5.27 0.81
C GLU A 241 -16.12 4.43 0.63
N LEU A 242 -16.23 3.09 0.60
CA LEU A 242 -15.11 2.18 0.36
C LEU A 242 -14.58 2.24 -1.08
N TYR A 243 -15.45 2.34 -2.08
CA TYR A 243 -15.02 2.55 -3.48
C TYR A 243 -14.33 3.91 -3.64
N ASN A 244 -14.93 4.98 -3.12
CA ASN A 244 -14.28 6.30 -3.10
C ASN A 244 -12.94 6.28 -2.36
N LYS A 245 -12.76 5.42 -1.34
CA LYS A 245 -11.49 5.20 -0.65
C LYS A 245 -10.49 4.41 -1.52
N ALA A 246 -10.93 3.38 -2.24
CA ALA A 246 -10.10 2.65 -3.21
C ALA A 246 -9.58 3.58 -4.32
N ASP A 247 -10.46 4.39 -4.90
CA ASP A 247 -10.09 5.33 -5.97
C ASP A 247 -9.24 6.48 -5.43
N LYS A 248 -9.49 6.97 -4.19
CA LYS A 248 -8.57 7.89 -3.51
C LYS A 248 -7.20 7.25 -3.27
N LEU A 249 -7.11 5.98 -2.88
CA LEU A 249 -5.82 5.27 -2.71
C LEU A 249 -5.10 5.13 -4.06
N ARG A 250 -5.80 4.72 -5.12
CA ARG A 250 -5.23 4.66 -6.49
C ARG A 250 -4.68 6.01 -6.93
N LEU A 251 -5.50 7.07 -6.88
CA LEU A 251 -5.12 8.44 -7.25
C LEU A 251 -4.00 8.99 -6.37
N LYS A 252 -3.96 8.66 -5.08
CA LYS A 252 -2.93 9.08 -4.12
C LYS A 252 -1.59 8.40 -4.35
N HIS A 253 -1.60 7.13 -4.78
CA HIS A 253 -0.39 6.36 -5.07
C HIS A 253 -0.03 6.35 -6.58
N ASN A 254 -0.71 7.18 -7.40
CA ASN A 254 -0.59 7.22 -8.86
C ASN A 254 -0.69 5.83 -9.53
N ILE A 255 -1.44 4.91 -8.91
CA ILE A 255 -1.67 3.58 -9.46
C ILE A 255 -2.68 3.76 -10.60
N PRO A 256 -2.29 3.51 -11.87
CA PRO A 256 -3.16 3.75 -13.00
C PRO A 256 -4.38 2.83 -12.89
N HIS A 257 -5.57 3.40 -13.04
CA HIS A 257 -6.78 2.62 -13.19
C HIS A 257 -7.05 2.45 -14.69
N THR A 258 -7.22 1.21 -15.12
CA THR A 258 -7.72 0.88 -16.46
C THR A 258 -9.08 0.23 -16.24
N CYS A 259 -10.14 1.04 -16.19
CA CYS A 259 -11.49 0.50 -16.09
C CYS A 259 -11.89 -0.08 -17.46
N VAL A 260 -11.58 -1.38 -17.65
CA VAL A 260 -11.73 -2.11 -18.92
C VAL A 260 -13.18 -2.16 -19.42
N MET A 261 -14.17 -2.00 -18.53
CA MET A 261 -15.59 -1.85 -18.86
C MET A 261 -16.22 -0.77 -17.97
N THR A 262 -16.32 0.48 -18.42
CA THR A 262 -17.07 1.52 -17.67
C THR A 262 -18.57 1.47 -17.93
N GLU A 263 -18.98 0.94 -19.07
CA GLU A 263 -20.37 0.71 -19.47
C GLU A 263 -20.50 -0.67 -20.12
N PHE A 264 -21.68 -1.29 -20.00
CA PHE A 264 -22.01 -2.56 -20.64
C PHE A 264 -23.04 -2.30 -21.75
N ASP A 265 -22.64 -2.52 -23.00
CA ASP A 265 -23.55 -2.51 -24.16
C ASP A 265 -23.83 -3.95 -24.63
N PRO A 266 -25.07 -4.47 -24.45
CA PRO A 266 -25.45 -5.80 -24.90
C PRO A 266 -25.28 -6.04 -26.42
N LYS A 267 -25.13 -4.99 -27.22
CA LYS A 267 -24.99 -5.08 -28.68
C LYS A 267 -23.56 -5.32 -29.16
N GLN A 268 -22.57 -5.22 -28.28
CA GLN A 268 -21.14 -5.29 -28.62
C GLN A 268 -20.46 -6.60 -28.15
N THR A 269 -21.20 -7.51 -27.51
CA THR A 269 -20.61 -8.75 -26.99
C THR A 269 -20.68 -9.90 -28.00
N ASP A 270 -19.59 -10.10 -28.73
CA ASP A 270 -19.37 -11.29 -29.58
C ASP A 270 -19.05 -12.54 -28.72
N ASN A 271 -20.08 -13.14 -28.11
CA ASN A 271 -20.23 -14.51 -27.58
C ASN A 271 -19.09 -15.29 -26.83
N THR A 272 -17.85 -14.79 -26.64
CA THR A 272 -16.79 -15.51 -25.90
C THR A 272 -16.87 -15.28 -24.38
N THR A 273 -17.84 -15.93 -23.74
CA THR A 273 -18.07 -15.93 -22.27
C THR A 273 -16.83 -16.27 -21.43
N GLN A 274 -15.84 -16.96 -22.00
CA GLN A 274 -14.64 -17.42 -21.30
C GLN A 274 -13.58 -16.33 -21.10
N GLU A 275 -13.54 -15.28 -21.93
CA GLU A 275 -12.54 -14.21 -21.84
C GLU A 275 -12.92 -13.15 -20.80
N ALA A 276 -14.22 -12.87 -20.65
CA ALA A 276 -14.74 -11.96 -19.62
C ALA A 276 -14.39 -12.44 -18.19
N TYR A 277 -14.52 -13.74 -17.92
CA TYR A 277 -14.24 -14.31 -16.59
C TYR A 277 -12.74 -14.28 -16.24
N ILE A 278 -11.87 -14.44 -17.23
CA ILE A 278 -10.40 -14.32 -17.07
C ILE A 278 -9.99 -12.85 -16.87
N CYS A 279 -10.72 -11.88 -17.46
CA CYS A 279 -10.58 -10.47 -17.15
C CYS A 279 -10.90 -10.16 -15.68
N ILE A 280 -12.06 -10.61 -15.16
CA ILE A 280 -12.53 -10.30 -13.80
C ILE A 280 -11.47 -10.66 -12.73
N LEU A 281 -10.85 -11.84 -12.82
CA LEU A 281 -9.84 -12.29 -11.86
C LEU A 281 -8.48 -11.58 -11.99
N LYS A 282 -8.11 -11.09 -13.18
CA LYS A 282 -6.85 -10.36 -13.39
C LYS A 282 -6.93 -8.87 -13.08
N ILE A 283 -8.15 -8.31 -13.00
CA ILE A 283 -8.39 -6.86 -12.98
C ILE A 283 -8.81 -6.34 -11.58
N ILE A 284 -8.82 -7.18 -10.53
CA ILE A 284 -9.26 -6.79 -9.17
C ILE A 284 -8.60 -5.48 -8.65
N LEU A 285 -7.33 -5.23 -9.00
CA LEU A 285 -6.62 -3.99 -8.65
C LEU A 285 -7.02 -2.74 -9.47
N ALA A 286 -7.72 -2.89 -10.59
CA ALA A 286 -8.15 -1.82 -11.51
C ALA A 286 -9.68 -1.66 -11.66
N VAL A 287 -10.51 -2.53 -11.06
CA VAL A 287 -11.99 -2.39 -11.06
C VAL A 287 -12.42 -1.14 -10.28
N CYS A 288 -13.06 -0.16 -10.93
CA CYS A 288 -13.83 0.89 -10.28
C CYS A 288 -15.27 0.42 -10.02
N LYS A 289 -16.06 1.17 -9.22
CA LYS A 289 -17.48 0.84 -8.97
C LYS A 289 -18.26 0.60 -10.27
N ASN A 290 -18.05 1.47 -11.27
CA ASN A 290 -18.74 1.39 -12.56
C ASN A 290 -18.42 0.08 -13.31
N CYS A 291 -17.20 -0.45 -13.18
CA CYS A 291 -16.85 -1.77 -13.72
C CYS A 291 -17.61 -2.91 -13.02
N ILE A 292 -17.75 -2.86 -11.69
CA ILE A 292 -18.54 -3.84 -10.95
C ILE A 292 -20.00 -3.78 -11.41
N ASP A 293 -20.59 -2.58 -11.44
CA ASP A 293 -21.97 -2.36 -11.88
C ASP A 293 -22.17 -2.75 -13.36
N ALA A 294 -21.13 -2.72 -14.21
CA ALA A 294 -21.15 -3.19 -15.60
C ALA A 294 -21.05 -4.71 -15.71
N PHE A 295 -20.14 -5.36 -14.97
CA PHE A 295 -20.04 -6.83 -14.92
C PHE A 295 -21.31 -7.46 -14.33
N GLU A 296 -21.91 -6.87 -13.29
CA GLU A 296 -23.21 -7.34 -12.75
C GLU A 296 -24.36 -7.23 -13.78
N LYS A 297 -24.28 -6.34 -14.78
CA LYS A 297 -25.27 -6.25 -15.86
C LYS A 297 -25.01 -7.30 -16.93
N GLN A 298 -23.74 -7.54 -17.27
CA GLN A 298 -23.33 -8.59 -18.20
C GLN A 298 -23.72 -9.98 -17.71
N ASP A 299 -23.46 -10.28 -16.43
CA ASP A 299 -23.74 -11.58 -15.82
C ASP A 299 -25.25 -11.90 -15.82
N ARG A 300 -26.08 -10.91 -15.46
CA ARG A 300 -27.55 -11.00 -15.58
C ARG A 300 -28.01 -11.25 -17.02
N TYR A 301 -27.45 -10.52 -17.99
CA TYR A 301 -27.80 -10.70 -19.41
C TYR A 301 -27.48 -12.13 -19.90
N ILE A 302 -26.35 -12.71 -19.49
CA ILE A 302 -25.98 -14.10 -19.83
C ILE A 302 -26.97 -15.10 -19.19
N LEU A 303 -27.35 -14.91 -17.93
CA LEU A 303 -28.33 -15.76 -17.24
C LEU A 303 -29.72 -15.69 -17.90
N ASP A 304 -30.16 -14.50 -18.32
CA ASP A 304 -31.44 -14.31 -19.02
C ASP A 304 -31.46 -14.96 -20.41
N GLN A 305 -30.34 -14.96 -21.14
CA GLN A 305 -30.22 -15.63 -22.45
C GLN A 305 -30.19 -17.16 -22.31
N THR A 306 -29.40 -17.69 -21.38
CA THR A 306 -29.29 -19.14 -21.13
C THR A 306 -30.56 -19.78 -20.57
N SER A 307 -31.48 -18.97 -20.03
CA SER A 307 -32.80 -19.43 -19.56
C SER A 307 -33.85 -19.54 -20.68
N GLN A 308 -33.53 -19.12 -21.91
CA GLN A 308 -34.44 -19.12 -23.07
C GLN A 308 -34.12 -20.22 -24.10
N THR A 309 -33.05 -20.99 -23.87
CA THR A 309 -32.57 -22.12 -24.68
C THR A 309 -32.81 -23.46 -24.01
#